data_AF-A0A957DFN6-F1
#
_entry.id   AF-A0A957DFN6-F1
#
_cell.length_a   1.000
_cell.length_b   1.000
_cell.length_c   1.000
_cell.angle_alpha   90.00
_cell.angle_beta   90.00
_cell.angle_gamma   90.00
#
_symmetry.space_group_name_H-M   'P 1'
#
loop_
_entity.id
_entity.type
_entity.pdbx_description
1 polymer ?
#
loop_
_entity_poly.entity_id
_entity_poly.type
_entity_poly.pdbx_seq_one_letter_code
_entity_poly.pdbx_strand_id
1 'polypeptide(L)'
;HLVILALVDAGIPAIPFPPSASTHCRDGRILSLAAAPVRRALDAGLLPVVYGDVAFDDVRGGTIVSTEEVMGYLATYLEPRRFLLAGEVPGVLDAQGNVVPVITPANVDDLRAALGGSRGTDVTGGMASKVQEMLDLTQRISGLSVRIFSGLEPGLLQGVLLDHIMAGTIIRGVS
;
A
#
# COMPACT_ATOMS: atom_id res chain seq x y z
N HIS A 1 8.07 2.07 -17.02
CA HIS A 1 7.80 1.76 -18.44
C HIS A 1 7.34 0.32 -18.68
N LEU A 2 8.04 -0.72 -18.23
CA LEU A 2 7.66 -2.13 -18.48
C LEU A 2 6.23 -2.49 -18.02
N VAL A 3 5.85 -2.10 -16.80
CA VAL A 3 4.50 -2.39 -16.25
C VAL A 3 3.39 -1.74 -17.08
N ILE A 4 3.58 -0.48 -17.51
CA ILE A 4 2.60 0.22 -18.35
C ILE A 4 2.40 -0.50 -19.68
N LEU A 5 3.50 -0.87 -20.34
CA LEU A 5 3.44 -1.60 -21.60
C LEU A 5 2.72 -2.94 -21.42
N ALA A 6 3.05 -3.72 -20.40
CA ALA A 6 2.38 -4.99 -20.13
C ALA A 6 0.87 -4.84 -19.88
N LEU A 7 0.44 -3.77 -19.18
CA LEU A 7 -0.97 -3.47 -18.98
C LEU A 7 -1.67 -3.10 -20.29
N VAL A 8 -1.05 -2.22 -21.09
CA VAL A 8 -1.60 -1.78 -22.38
C VAL A 8 -1.67 -2.95 -23.37
N ASP A 9 -0.66 -3.80 -23.44
CA ASP A 9 -0.64 -5.01 -24.27
C ASP A 9 -1.74 -6.01 -23.86
N ALA A 10 -2.13 -6.01 -22.59
CA ALA A 10 -3.27 -6.76 -22.06
C ALA A 10 -4.63 -6.06 -22.27
N GLY A 11 -4.68 -4.92 -22.97
CA GLY A 11 -5.90 -4.16 -23.25
C GLY A 11 -6.39 -3.30 -22.08
N ILE A 12 -5.56 -3.09 -21.04
CA ILE A 12 -5.90 -2.25 -19.89
C ILE A 12 -5.47 -0.80 -20.21
N PRO A 13 -6.36 0.20 -20.09
CA PRO A 13 -6.07 1.60 -20.43
C PRO A 13 -5.23 2.28 -19.32
N ALA A 14 -4.00 1.81 -19.12
CA ALA A 14 -3.10 2.27 -18.07
C ALA A 14 -2.43 3.61 -18.43
N ILE A 15 -2.34 4.50 -17.44
CA ILE A 15 -1.68 5.81 -17.59
C ILE A 15 -0.75 6.08 -16.39
N PRO A 16 0.54 6.40 -16.61
CA PRO A 16 1.47 6.64 -15.50
C PRO A 16 1.33 8.03 -14.88
N PHE A 17 1.45 8.10 -13.56
CA PHE A 17 1.56 9.33 -12.78
C PHE A 17 2.83 9.32 -11.92
N PRO A 18 3.99 9.73 -12.46
CA PRO A 18 5.25 9.75 -11.71
C PRO A 18 5.20 10.73 -10.54
N PRO A 19 5.48 10.30 -9.29
CA PRO A 19 5.57 11.20 -8.15
C PRO A 19 6.65 12.28 -8.33
N SER A 20 7.77 12.00 -9.01
CA SER A 20 8.83 12.99 -9.27
C SER A 20 8.37 14.25 -9.98
N ALA A 21 7.26 14.18 -10.73
CA ALA A 21 6.69 15.31 -11.45
C ALA A 21 5.75 16.19 -10.60
N SER A 22 5.31 15.72 -9.43
CA SER A 22 4.19 16.36 -8.71
C SER A 22 4.22 16.24 -7.19
N THR A 23 5.22 15.57 -6.62
CA THR A 23 5.36 15.38 -5.18
C THR A 23 6.30 16.43 -4.61
N HIS A 24 5.87 17.03 -3.52
CA HIS A 24 6.70 17.92 -2.71
C HIS A 24 6.78 17.38 -1.29
N CYS A 25 8.00 17.24 -0.81
CA CYS A 25 8.32 16.69 0.49
C CYS A 25 8.99 17.72 1.41
N ARG A 26 8.95 17.43 2.71
CA ARG A 26 9.79 18.11 3.70
C ARG A 26 10.32 17.08 4.70
N ASP A 27 11.63 17.03 4.81
CA ASP A 27 12.35 16.09 5.66
C ASP A 27 11.90 14.63 5.52
N GLY A 28 11.69 14.19 4.27
CA GLY A 28 11.30 12.82 3.94
C GLY A 28 9.81 12.51 4.14
N ARG A 29 8.94 13.52 4.26
CA ARG A 29 7.48 13.35 4.35
C ARG A 29 6.78 14.09 3.23
N ILE A 30 5.82 13.43 2.58
CA ILE A 30 4.98 14.04 1.55
C ILE A 30 4.15 15.16 2.17
N LEU A 31 4.36 16.40 1.72
CA LEU A 31 3.52 17.55 2.05
C LEU A 31 2.38 17.71 1.05
N SER A 32 2.68 17.50 -0.23
CA SER A 32 1.66 17.54 -1.29
C SER A 32 2.01 16.61 -2.44
N LEU A 33 0.97 16.10 -3.09
CA LEU A 33 1.01 15.29 -4.31
C LEU A 33 -0.21 15.65 -5.15
N ALA A 34 -0.03 15.82 -6.46
CA ALA A 34 -1.13 16.15 -7.37
C ALA A 34 -2.10 14.96 -7.55
N ALA A 35 -3.09 14.87 -6.67
CA ALA A 35 -4.10 13.81 -6.68
C ALA A 35 -5.26 14.05 -7.68
N ALA A 36 -5.53 15.31 -8.05
CA ALA A 36 -6.63 15.64 -8.94
C ALA A 36 -6.53 14.99 -10.34
N PRO A 37 -5.35 14.92 -11.00
CA PRO A 37 -5.21 14.18 -12.25
C PRO A 37 -5.51 12.68 -12.11
N VAL A 38 -5.12 12.04 -10.99
CA VAL A 38 -5.42 10.63 -10.71
C VAL A 38 -6.94 10.40 -10.62
N ARG A 39 -7.66 11.27 -9.90
CA ARG A 39 -9.14 11.22 -9.84
C ARG A 39 -9.77 11.36 -11.23
N ARG A 40 -9.34 12.35 -12.02
CA ARG A 40 -9.88 12.56 -13.37
C ARG A 40 -9.64 11.37 -14.30
N ALA A 41 -8.49 10.69 -14.17
CA ALA A 41 -8.21 9.49 -14.93
C ALA A 41 -9.15 8.33 -14.54
N LEU A 42 -9.41 8.13 -13.24
CA LEU A 42 -10.40 7.16 -12.77
C LEU A 42 -11.81 7.49 -13.29
N ASP A 43 -12.23 8.75 -13.22
CA ASP A 43 -13.54 9.21 -13.70
C ASP A 43 -13.70 9.00 -15.22
N ALA A 44 -12.59 9.02 -15.97
CA ALA A 44 -12.54 8.75 -17.40
C ALA A 44 -12.42 7.25 -17.75
N GLY A 45 -12.46 6.35 -16.76
CA GLY A 45 -12.35 4.91 -16.97
C GLY A 45 -10.93 4.41 -17.29
N LEU A 46 -9.90 5.23 -17.02
CA LEU A 46 -8.51 4.84 -17.15
C LEU A 46 -8.02 4.15 -15.87
N LEU A 47 -6.91 3.41 -15.97
CA LEU A 47 -6.19 2.86 -14.82
C LEU A 47 -4.97 3.73 -14.49
N PRO A 48 -5.01 4.61 -13.47
CA PRO A 48 -3.83 5.32 -13.00
C PRO A 48 -2.81 4.33 -12.45
N VAL A 49 -1.54 4.52 -12.82
CA VAL A 49 -0.42 3.73 -12.31
C VAL A 49 0.58 4.68 -11.66
N VAL A 50 0.81 4.46 -10.37
CA VAL A 50 1.82 5.17 -9.55
C VAL A 50 2.85 4.17 -9.04
N TYR A 51 3.98 4.67 -8.55
CA TYR A 51 5.10 3.88 -8.06
C TYR A 51 5.98 4.75 -7.16
N GLY A 52 6.82 4.15 -6.32
CA GLY A 52 7.83 4.89 -5.56
C GLY A 52 8.86 5.56 -6.50
N ASP A 53 9.28 6.76 -6.14
CA ASP A 53 10.10 7.63 -7.00
C ASP A 53 10.94 8.61 -6.16
N VAL A 54 11.85 9.33 -6.82
CA VAL A 54 12.49 10.51 -6.23
C VAL A 54 11.48 11.66 -6.14
N ALA A 55 11.56 12.48 -5.10
CA ALA A 55 10.75 13.69 -4.93
C ALA A 55 11.62 14.84 -4.42
N PHE A 56 11.26 16.08 -4.76
CA PHE A 56 11.92 17.26 -4.23
C PHE A 56 11.57 17.47 -2.75
N ASP A 57 12.57 17.84 -1.96
CA ASP A 57 12.43 17.99 -0.51
C ASP A 57 13.00 19.32 -0.02
N ASP A 58 12.24 20.07 0.78
CA ASP A 58 12.64 21.38 1.32
C ASP A 58 13.93 21.36 2.16
N VAL A 59 14.20 20.25 2.85
CA VAL A 59 15.30 20.12 3.82
C VAL A 59 16.45 19.31 3.23
N ARG A 60 16.13 18.26 2.48
CA ARG A 60 17.09 17.29 1.96
C ARG A 60 17.50 17.58 0.51
N GLY A 61 16.84 18.52 -0.17
CA GLY A 61 16.96 18.79 -1.60
C GLY A 61 16.20 17.76 -2.45
N GLY A 62 16.35 16.48 -2.13
CA GLY A 62 15.55 15.39 -2.67
C GLY A 62 15.41 14.25 -1.68
N THR A 63 14.37 13.43 -1.85
CA THR A 63 14.11 12.24 -1.04
C THR A 63 13.47 11.13 -1.87
N ILE A 64 13.43 9.92 -1.34
CA ILE A 64 12.71 8.79 -1.95
C ILE A 64 11.36 8.70 -1.28
N VAL A 65 10.30 8.64 -2.08
CA VAL A 65 8.95 8.27 -1.62
C VAL A 65 8.65 6.85 -2.05
N SER A 66 8.23 6.02 -1.12
CA SER A 66 7.81 4.64 -1.40
C SER A 66 6.46 4.59 -2.10
N THR A 67 6.14 3.46 -2.73
CA THR A 67 4.83 3.24 -3.34
C THR A 67 3.72 3.33 -2.30
N GLU A 68 3.95 2.80 -1.10
CA GLU A 68 3.01 2.84 0.02
C GLU A 68 2.77 4.25 0.54
N GLU A 69 3.80 5.12 0.62
CA GLU A 69 3.62 6.53 0.99
C GLU A 69 2.80 7.29 -0.05
N VAL A 70 3.10 7.08 -1.34
CA VAL A 70 2.35 7.70 -2.45
C VAL A 70 0.88 7.25 -2.43
N MET A 71 0.65 5.94 -2.33
CA MET A 71 -0.70 5.37 -2.29
C MET A 71 -1.44 5.75 -1.00
N GLY A 72 -0.75 5.85 0.14
CA GLY A 72 -1.30 6.31 1.40
C GLY A 72 -1.77 7.77 1.32
N TYR A 73 -0.97 8.65 0.73
CA TYR A 73 -1.39 10.03 0.46
C TYR A 73 -2.61 10.06 -0.47
N LEU A 74 -2.56 9.35 -1.61
CA LEU A 74 -3.68 9.29 -2.55
C LEU A 74 -4.95 8.72 -1.93
N ALA A 75 -4.84 7.74 -1.03
CA ALA A 75 -5.99 7.15 -0.35
C ALA A 75 -6.77 8.19 0.46
N THR A 76 -6.10 9.16 1.09
CA THR A 76 -6.78 10.25 1.82
C THR A 76 -7.60 11.18 0.91
N TYR A 77 -7.28 11.24 -0.39
CA TYR A 77 -8.02 12.00 -1.39
C TYR A 77 -9.03 11.13 -2.15
N LEU A 78 -8.72 9.84 -2.31
CA LEU A 78 -9.52 8.90 -3.07
C LEU A 78 -10.63 8.24 -2.25
N GLU A 79 -10.41 8.10 -0.94
CA GLU A 79 -11.27 7.45 0.06
C GLU A 79 -11.73 6.04 -0.37
N PRO A 80 -10.79 5.12 -0.68
CA PRO A 80 -11.15 3.77 -1.11
C PRO A 80 -11.71 2.93 0.05
N ARG A 81 -12.56 1.95 -0.27
CA ARG A 81 -13.01 0.93 0.70
C ARG A 81 -12.00 -0.19 0.91
N ARG A 82 -11.17 -0.48 -0.09
CA ARG A 82 -10.19 -1.56 -0.09
C ARG A 82 -8.84 -1.04 -0.54
N PHE A 83 -7.79 -1.38 0.19
CA PHE A 83 -6.39 -1.18 -0.19
C PHE A 83 -5.71 -2.54 -0.16
N LEU A 84 -5.23 -3.00 -1.31
CA LEU A 84 -4.67 -4.32 -1.50
C LEU A 84 -3.14 -4.23 -1.68
N LEU A 85 -2.39 -4.84 -0.76
CA LEU A 85 -0.93 -4.92 -0.77
C LEU A 85 -0.53 -6.36 -1.14
N ALA A 86 -0.36 -6.59 -2.43
CA ALA A 86 0.17 -7.84 -2.97
C ALA A 86 1.70 -7.82 -2.90
N GLY A 87 2.30 -8.78 -2.19
CA GLY A 87 3.75 -8.87 -2.01
C GLY A 87 4.28 -10.30 -2.07
N GLU A 88 5.47 -10.52 -1.53
CA GLU A 88 6.13 -11.84 -1.56
C GLU A 88 5.74 -12.73 -0.36
N VAL A 89 5.11 -12.15 0.65
CA VAL A 89 4.70 -12.86 1.87
C VAL A 89 3.21 -13.24 1.82
N PRO A 90 2.81 -14.36 2.42
CA PRO A 90 1.40 -14.77 2.45
C PRO A 90 0.52 -13.83 3.28
N GLY A 91 1.10 -13.07 4.20
CA GLY A 91 0.45 -12.10 5.08
C GLY A 91 1.41 -11.66 6.18
N VAL A 92 0.90 -11.02 7.23
CA VAL A 92 1.65 -10.73 8.45
C VAL A 92 1.75 -12.00 9.28
N LEU A 93 2.97 -12.36 9.71
CA LEU A 93 3.21 -13.57 10.47
C LEU A 93 3.27 -13.30 11.98
N ASP A 94 2.73 -14.21 12.78
CA ASP A 94 2.95 -14.25 14.23
C ASP A 94 4.32 -14.84 14.58
N ALA A 95 4.62 -14.94 15.89
CA ALA A 95 5.90 -15.46 16.37
C ALA A 95 6.10 -16.96 16.07
N GLN A 96 5.02 -17.67 15.72
CA GLN A 96 5.03 -19.09 15.35
C GLN A 96 5.11 -19.27 13.83
N GLY A 97 5.12 -18.18 13.04
CA GLY A 97 5.17 -18.21 11.59
C GLY A 97 3.81 -18.43 10.92
N ASN A 98 2.70 -18.35 11.66
CA ASN A 98 1.36 -18.44 11.07
C ASN A 98 0.89 -17.07 10.60
N VAL A 99 0.08 -17.05 9.53
CA VAL A 99 -0.55 -15.80 9.06
C VAL A 99 -1.59 -15.33 10.08
N VAL A 100 -1.43 -14.10 10.56
CA VAL A 100 -2.43 -13.42 11.39
C VAL A 100 -3.60 -13.02 10.48
N PRO A 101 -4.83 -13.52 10.70
CA PRO A 101 -5.93 -13.25 9.78
C PRO A 101 -6.43 -11.80 9.86
N VAL A 102 -6.42 -11.20 11.06
CA VAL A 102 -6.94 -9.85 11.29
C VAL A 102 -6.06 -9.08 12.28
N ILE A 103 -5.69 -7.85 11.92
CA ILE A 103 -5.02 -6.88 12.79
C ILE A 103 -5.93 -5.66 12.97
N THR A 104 -6.02 -5.21 14.21
CA THR A 104 -6.80 -4.05 14.65
C THR A 104 -6.00 -3.28 15.69
N PRO A 105 -6.38 -2.04 16.04
CA PRO A 105 -5.76 -1.31 17.13
C PRO A 105 -5.80 -2.06 18.47
N ALA A 106 -6.77 -2.97 18.67
CA ALA A 106 -6.93 -3.73 19.91
C ALA A 106 -5.94 -4.89 20.07
N ASN A 107 -5.33 -5.40 18.99
CA ASN A 107 -4.44 -6.58 19.04
C ASN A 107 -3.05 -6.34 18.45
N VAL A 108 -2.77 -5.17 17.89
CA VAL A 108 -1.46 -4.88 17.29
C VAL A 108 -0.32 -4.94 18.32
N ASP A 109 -0.59 -4.55 19.56
CA ASP A 109 0.42 -4.55 20.63
C ASP A 109 0.89 -5.96 20.97
N ASP A 110 0.00 -6.95 20.90
CA ASP A 110 0.33 -8.38 21.10
C ASP A 110 1.26 -8.92 20.00
N LEU A 111 1.25 -8.29 18.82
CA LEU A 111 2.04 -8.68 17.66
C LEU A 111 3.42 -8.00 17.62
N ARG A 112 3.69 -6.98 18.45
CA ARG A 112 4.94 -6.20 18.39
C ARG A 112 6.19 -7.08 18.50
N ALA A 113 6.18 -8.10 19.35
CA ALA A 113 7.30 -9.01 19.51
C ALA A 113 7.57 -9.84 18.23
N ALA A 114 6.51 -10.25 17.52
CA ALA A 114 6.63 -10.95 16.25
C ALA A 114 7.10 -10.02 15.12
N LEU A 115 6.52 -8.81 15.07
CA LEU A 115 6.81 -7.79 14.06
C LEU A 115 8.24 -7.22 14.16
N GLY A 116 8.80 -7.13 15.37
CA GLY A 116 10.19 -6.68 15.59
C GLY A 116 11.23 -7.80 15.61
N GLY A 117 10.79 -9.07 15.67
CA GLY A 117 11.63 -10.24 15.92
C GLY A 117 12.03 -11.04 14.67
N SER A 118 11.55 -10.68 13.47
CA SER A 118 11.81 -11.40 12.22
C SER A 118 13.29 -11.28 11.78
N ARG A 119 14.18 -11.99 12.47
CA ARG A 119 15.59 -12.21 12.11
C ARG A 119 15.79 -12.99 10.80
N GLY A 120 14.73 -13.32 10.07
CA GLY A 120 14.77 -14.17 8.87
C GLY A 120 14.65 -13.47 7.53
N THR A 121 13.96 -12.33 7.43
CA THR A 121 13.69 -11.70 6.11
C THR A 121 13.44 -10.19 6.16
N ASP A 122 13.34 -9.56 7.33
CA ASP A 122 13.07 -8.12 7.42
C ASP A 122 14.04 -7.43 8.38
N VAL A 123 15.23 -7.12 7.86
CA VAL A 123 16.27 -6.33 8.54
C VAL A 123 15.98 -4.82 8.52
N THR A 124 14.76 -4.38 8.14
CA THR A 124 14.41 -2.96 8.00
C THR A 124 13.37 -2.44 8.97
N GLY A 125 12.75 -3.30 9.79
CA GLY A 125 11.54 -2.91 10.52
C GLY A 125 10.38 -2.55 9.59
N GLY A 126 10.40 -3.08 8.36
CA GLY A 126 9.49 -2.72 7.28
C GLY A 126 8.07 -3.20 7.51
N MET A 127 7.86 -4.43 7.96
CA MET A 127 6.53 -4.98 8.22
C MET A 127 5.87 -4.31 9.44
N ALA A 128 6.61 -4.09 10.52
CA ALA A 128 6.09 -3.38 11.69
C ALA A 128 5.62 -1.97 11.33
N SER A 129 6.47 -1.21 10.61
CA SER A 129 6.16 0.14 10.15
C SER A 129 4.99 0.13 9.17
N LYS A 130 4.98 -0.79 8.20
CA LYS A 130 3.87 -0.97 7.25
C LYS A 130 2.54 -1.28 7.95
N VAL A 131 2.53 -2.19 8.92
CA VAL A 131 1.31 -2.50 9.70
C VAL A 131 0.83 -1.26 10.45
N GLN A 132 1.73 -0.52 11.09
CA GLN A 132 1.37 0.70 11.81
C GLN A 132 0.82 1.78 10.86
N GLU A 133 1.49 2.03 9.74
CA GLU A 133 1.04 3.00 8.72
C GLU A 133 -0.33 2.64 8.16
N MET A 134 -0.58 1.36 7.89
CA MET A 134 -1.88 0.88 7.40
C MET A 134 -2.97 0.97 8.46
N LEU A 135 -2.65 0.71 9.74
CA LEU A 135 -3.57 0.94 10.86
C LEU A 135 -3.94 2.42 10.95
N ASP A 136 -2.95 3.32 10.96
CA ASP A 136 -3.17 4.76 11.01
C ASP A 136 -4.04 5.21 9.83
N LEU A 137 -3.80 4.68 8.63
CA LEU A 137 -4.61 4.97 7.44
C LEU A 137 -6.06 4.50 7.61
N THR A 138 -6.28 3.29 8.14
CA THR A 138 -7.64 2.75 8.38
C THR A 138 -8.39 3.50 9.47
N GLN A 139 -7.69 4.17 10.40
CA GLN A 139 -8.31 5.05 11.39
C GLN A 139 -8.69 6.41 10.81
N ARG A 140 -7.94 6.91 9.81
CA ARG A 140 -8.23 8.18 9.13
C ARG A 140 -9.35 8.07 8.11
N ILE A 141 -9.51 6.91 7.48
CA ILE A 141 -10.48 6.68 6.40
C ILE A 141 -11.52 5.68 6.88
N SER A 142 -12.71 6.18 7.22
CA SER A 142 -13.82 5.34 7.69
C SER A 142 -14.21 4.28 6.65
N GLY A 143 -14.33 3.03 7.08
CA GLY A 143 -14.70 1.91 6.22
C GLY A 143 -13.58 1.38 5.32
N LEU A 144 -12.36 1.93 5.41
CA LEU A 144 -11.20 1.36 4.74
C LEU A 144 -10.79 0.03 5.39
N SER A 145 -10.58 -0.97 4.55
CA SER A 145 -9.86 -2.20 4.90
C SER A 145 -8.60 -2.32 4.06
N VAL A 146 -7.49 -2.66 4.71
CA VAL A 146 -6.22 -2.96 4.05
C VAL A 146 -6.01 -4.48 4.08
N ARG A 147 -5.49 -5.06 3.01
CA ARG A 147 -5.13 -6.49 2.96
C ARG A 147 -3.70 -6.68 2.52
N ILE A 148 -2.91 -7.42 3.28
CA ILE A 148 -1.55 -7.86 2.92
C ILE A 148 -1.61 -9.34 2.56
N PHE A 149 -1.18 -9.70 1.36
CA PHE A 149 -1.25 -11.08 0.85
C PHE A 149 -0.19 -11.36 -0.21
N SER A 150 -0.01 -12.64 -0.57
CA SER A 150 0.93 -13.03 -1.62
C SER A 150 0.41 -12.66 -3.01
N GLY A 151 1.22 -11.91 -3.77
CA GLY A 151 1.00 -11.67 -5.21
C GLY A 151 1.65 -12.74 -6.10
N LEU A 152 2.38 -13.69 -5.52
CA LEU A 152 3.15 -14.70 -6.26
C LEU A 152 2.32 -15.94 -6.60
N GLU A 153 1.23 -16.17 -5.88
CA GLU A 153 0.36 -17.34 -6.08
C GLU A 153 -0.59 -17.13 -7.27
N PRO A 154 -0.53 -17.98 -8.33
CA PRO A 154 -1.40 -17.85 -9.49
C PRO A 154 -2.88 -17.87 -9.10
N GLY A 155 -3.66 -16.94 -9.63
CA GLY A 155 -5.09 -16.81 -9.36
C GLY A 155 -5.44 -16.10 -8.05
N LEU A 156 -4.48 -15.93 -7.12
CA LEU A 156 -4.76 -15.31 -5.82
C LEU A 156 -5.11 -13.83 -5.96
N LEU A 157 -4.35 -13.07 -6.77
CA LEU A 157 -4.65 -11.66 -7.04
C LEU A 157 -6.06 -11.48 -7.62
N GLN A 158 -6.43 -12.29 -8.61
CA GLN A 158 -7.77 -12.25 -9.21
C GLN A 158 -8.85 -12.60 -8.18
N GLY A 159 -8.64 -13.65 -7.39
CA GLY A 159 -9.57 -14.07 -6.35
C GLY A 159 -9.78 -13.02 -5.26
N VAL A 160 -8.71 -12.32 -4.87
CA VAL A 160 -8.79 -11.21 -3.90
C VAL A 160 -9.46 -9.98 -4.51
N LEU A 161 -9.13 -9.60 -5.75
CA LEU A 161 -9.76 -8.46 -6.43
C LEU A 161 -11.28 -8.63 -6.56
N LEU A 162 -11.73 -9.86 -6.86
CA LEU A 162 -13.14 -10.22 -7.04
C LEU A 162 -13.85 -10.62 -5.72
N ASP A 163 -13.19 -10.54 -4.57
CA ASP A 163 -13.72 -10.98 -3.25
C ASP A 163 -14.15 -12.47 -3.21
N HIS A 164 -13.61 -13.31 -4.08
CA HIS A 164 -13.85 -14.76 -4.10
C HIS A 164 -12.94 -15.52 -3.12
N ILE A 165 -11.79 -14.94 -2.74
CA ILE A 165 -10.79 -15.56 -1.87
C ILE A 165 -10.48 -14.63 -0.69
N MET A 166 -10.50 -15.20 0.51
CA MET A 166 -10.07 -14.55 1.75
C MET A 166 -8.68 -15.08 2.13
N ALA A 167 -7.64 -14.37 1.69
CA ALA A 167 -6.25 -14.73 1.95
C ALA A 167 -5.47 -13.58 2.61
N GLY A 168 -4.39 -13.97 3.29
CA GLY A 168 -3.49 -13.07 3.98
C GLY A 168 -4.08 -12.41 5.22
N THR A 169 -3.62 -11.21 5.51
CA THR A 169 -3.96 -10.45 6.71
C THR A 169 -4.82 -9.26 6.36
N ILE A 170 -5.94 -9.09 7.05
CA ILE A 170 -6.77 -7.89 6.97
C ILE A 170 -6.42 -6.94 8.11
N ILE A 171 -6.10 -5.69 7.78
CA ILE A 171 -5.93 -4.60 8.73
C ILE A 171 -7.15 -3.69 8.64
N ARG A 172 -7.79 -3.40 9.78
CA ARG A 172 -8.98 -2.55 9.85
C ARG A 172 -9.01 -1.70 11.12
N GLY A 173 -9.64 -0.53 11.01
CA GLY A 173 -9.89 0.36 12.14
C GLY A 173 -10.97 -0.19 13.09
N VAL A 174 -11.22 0.54 14.17
CA VAL A 174 -12.35 0.26 15.07
C VAL A 174 -13.64 0.70 14.36
N SER A 175 -14.60 -0.21 14.25
CA SER A 175 -15.94 0.08 13.72
C SER A 175 -16.80 0.82 14.74
#